data_AF-A0A846SZI2-F1
#
_entry.id   AF-A0A846SZI2-F1
#
_cell.length_a   1.000
_cell.length_b   1.000
_cell.length_c   1.000
_cell.angle_alpha   90.00
_cell.angle_beta   90.00
_cell.angle_gamma   90.00
#
_symmetry.space_group_name_H-M   'P 1'
#
loop_
_entity.id
_entity.type
_entity.pdbx_description
1 polymer ?
#
loop_
_entity_poly.entity_id
_entity_poly.type
_entity_poly.pdbx_seq_one_letter_code
_entity_poly.pdbx_strand_id
1 'polypeptide(L)'
;MSEKPVVWAEPFKSWVAPLTRFNQFVVGQAEQWATLQMGSLKAYVDLGVAQMRVAIKVTDPQSLHEFADSQFAVSSFVGHRVLDDGRALVEWNNNCQTQANRLVRENLLGLLFK
;
A
#
# COMPACT_ATOMS: atom_id res chain seq x y z
N MET A 1 9.92 -32.74 -44.97
CA MET A 1 10.47 -33.33 -43.73
C MET A 1 11.23 -32.21 -43.01
N SER A 2 10.85 -31.64 -41.88
CA SER A 2 9.72 -31.82 -40.96
C SER A 2 9.69 -30.53 -40.14
N GLU A 3 8.73 -29.64 -40.40
CA GLU A 3 8.44 -28.53 -39.50
C GLU A 3 7.88 -29.11 -38.21
N LYS A 4 8.60 -28.97 -37.10
CA LYS A 4 8.05 -29.17 -35.75
C LYS A 4 8.35 -27.92 -34.94
N PRO A 5 7.57 -26.83 -35.12
CA PRO A 5 7.77 -25.63 -34.34
C PRO A 5 7.24 -25.87 -32.92
N VAL A 6 8.07 -25.59 -31.91
CA VAL A 6 7.62 -25.10 -30.60
C VAL A 6 6.81 -26.07 -29.71
N VAL A 7 6.90 -27.40 -29.88
CA VAL A 7 6.25 -28.34 -28.94
C VAL A 7 7.05 -28.52 -27.63
N TRP A 8 8.36 -28.26 -27.64
CA TRP A 8 9.22 -28.48 -26.47
C TRP A 8 9.21 -27.34 -25.43
N ALA A 9 8.60 -26.19 -25.74
CA ALA A 9 8.54 -25.03 -24.85
C ALA A 9 7.27 -24.99 -23.96
N GLU A 10 6.26 -25.81 -24.28
CA GLU A 10 4.99 -25.87 -23.54
C GLU A 10 5.13 -26.33 -22.08
N PRO A 11 5.97 -27.33 -21.74
CA PRO A 11 6.19 -27.72 -20.36
C PRO A 11 6.80 -26.58 -19.54
N PHE A 12 7.79 -25.88 -20.11
CA PHE A 12 8.45 -24.75 -19.46
C PHE A 12 7.50 -23.58 -19.22
N LYS A 13 6.66 -23.21 -20.21
CA LYS A 13 5.64 -22.17 -20.01
C LYS A 13 4.67 -22.48 -18.87
N SER A 14 4.27 -23.74 -18.73
CA SER A 14 3.34 -24.19 -17.69
C SER A 14 3.91 -24.06 -16.27
N TRP A 15 5.23 -24.22 -16.11
CA TRP A 15 5.92 -24.10 -14.81
C TRP A 15 6.36 -22.67 -14.49
N VAL A 16 6.68 -21.86 -15.51
CA VAL A 16 7.14 -20.47 -15.32
C VAL A 16 5.97 -19.49 -15.15
N ALA A 17 4.79 -19.79 -15.70
CA ALA A 17 3.61 -18.92 -15.58
C ALA A 17 3.13 -18.70 -14.12
N PRO A 18 3.02 -19.72 -13.25
CA PRO A 18 2.67 -19.53 -11.84
C PRO A 18 3.69 -18.67 -11.09
N LEU A 19 4.99 -18.88 -11.34
CA LEU A 19 6.08 -18.13 -10.73
C LEU A 19 6.06 -16.65 -11.15
N THR A 20 5.79 -16.39 -12.42
CA THR A 20 5.68 -15.02 -12.95
C THR A 20 4.50 -14.29 -12.32
N ARG A 21 3.34 -14.94 -12.20
CA ARG A 21 2.15 -14.37 -11.55
C ARG A 21 2.36 -14.13 -10.07
N PHE A 22 3.05 -15.02 -9.37
CA PHE A 22 3.41 -14.83 -7.97
C PHE A 22 4.34 -13.63 -7.78
N ASN A 23 5.37 -13.49 -8.62
CA ASN A 23 6.25 -12.30 -8.57
C ASN A 23 5.48 -11.01 -8.83
N GLN A 24 4.58 -10.98 -9.81
CA GLN A 24 3.72 -9.81 -10.07
C GLN A 24 2.82 -9.48 -8.88
N PHE A 25 2.26 -10.48 -8.20
CA PHE A 25 1.49 -10.29 -6.98
C PHE A 25 2.34 -9.67 -5.87
N VAL A 26 3.54 -10.19 -5.61
CA VAL A 26 4.44 -9.65 -4.58
C VAL A 26 4.82 -8.20 -4.89
N VAL A 27 5.15 -7.89 -6.15
CA VAL A 27 5.45 -6.52 -6.59
C VAL A 27 4.25 -5.60 -6.38
N GLY A 28 3.04 -6.01 -6.78
CA GLY A 28 1.83 -5.20 -6.59
C GLY A 28 1.51 -4.94 -5.10
N GLN A 29 1.71 -5.93 -4.23
CA GLN A 29 1.54 -5.75 -2.80
C GLN A 29 2.61 -4.81 -2.20
N ALA A 30 3.85 -4.86 -2.71
CA ALA A 30 4.92 -3.97 -2.30
C ALA A 30 4.67 -2.52 -2.75
N GLU A 31 4.15 -2.30 -3.95
CA GLU A 31 3.75 -0.97 -4.45
C GLU A 31 2.62 -0.36 -3.60
N GLN A 32 1.60 -1.16 -3.27
CA GLN A 32 0.52 -0.72 -2.39
C GLN A 32 1.05 -0.36 -1.00
N TRP A 33 1.94 -1.19 -0.43
CA TRP A 33 2.57 -0.91 0.86
C TRP A 33 3.45 0.34 0.82
N ALA A 34 4.25 0.53 -0.23
CA ALA A 34 5.05 1.74 -0.42
C ALA A 34 4.18 3.00 -0.53
N THR A 35 3.02 2.89 -1.18
CA THR A 35 2.04 3.99 -1.27
C THR A 35 1.46 4.33 0.11
N LEU A 36 1.13 3.33 0.93
CA LEU A 36 0.70 3.54 2.32
C LEU A 36 1.79 4.25 3.14
N GLN A 37 3.04 3.84 2.98
CA GLN A 37 4.18 4.42 3.68
C GLN A 37 4.51 5.85 3.23
N MET A 38 4.39 6.18 1.94
CA MET A 38 4.50 7.56 1.46
C MET A 38 3.36 8.43 1.97
N GLY A 39 2.16 7.87 2.09
CA GLY A 39 1.02 8.53 2.70
C GLY A 39 1.31 8.94 4.14
N SER A 40 1.92 8.06 4.94
CA SER A 40 2.27 8.36 6.35
C SER A 40 3.43 9.34 6.45
N LEU A 41 4.42 9.22 5.57
CA LEU A 41 5.54 10.15 5.52
C LEU A 41 5.08 11.60 5.26
N LYS A 42 4.17 11.81 4.30
CA LYS A 42 3.60 13.15 4.03
C LYS A 42 2.94 13.73 5.28
N ALA A 43 2.17 12.90 5.97
CA ALA A 43 1.48 13.31 7.19
C ALA A 43 2.46 13.72 8.30
N TYR A 44 3.55 12.98 8.51
CA TYR A 44 4.58 13.38 9.49
C TYR A 44 5.28 14.69 9.12
N VAL A 45 5.52 14.93 7.83
CA VAL A 45 6.08 16.20 7.34
C VAL A 45 5.12 17.35 7.61
N ASP A 46 3.83 17.18 7.31
CA ASP A 46 2.82 18.20 7.59
C ASP A 46 2.70 18.51 9.08
N LEU A 47 2.77 17.48 9.93
CA LEU A 47 2.83 17.64 11.39
C LEU A 47 4.08 18.43 11.84
N GLY A 48 5.25 18.10 11.27
CA GLY A 48 6.50 18.78 11.55
C GLY A 48 6.45 20.27 11.17
N VAL A 49 5.88 20.59 10.01
CA VAL A 49 5.66 21.98 9.56
C VAL A 49 4.68 22.70 10.48
N ALA A 50 3.60 22.05 10.89
CA ALA A 50 2.63 22.61 11.83
C ALA A 50 3.26 22.92 13.19
N GLN A 51 4.05 22.00 13.76
CA GLN A 51 4.79 22.22 14.99
C GLN A 51 5.83 23.35 14.86
N MET A 52 6.53 23.43 13.73
CA MET A 52 7.50 24.50 13.47
C MET A 52 6.84 25.87 13.40
N ARG A 53 5.66 25.97 12.77
CA ARG A 53 4.87 27.20 12.71
C ARG A 53 4.41 27.67 14.09
N VAL A 54 4.07 26.73 14.97
CA VAL A 54 3.69 27.02 16.36
C VAL A 54 4.91 27.46 17.18
N ALA A 55 6.04 26.78 17.02
CA ALA A 55 7.29 27.15 17.69
C ALA A 55 7.77 28.56 17.35
N ILE A 56 7.60 29.01 16.10
CA ILE A 56 7.93 30.39 15.68
C ILE A 56 6.99 31.44 16.32
N LYS A 57 5.74 31.06 16.61
CA LYS A 57 4.72 31.97 17.17
C LYS A 57 4.72 32.05 18.70
N VAL A 58 5.16 31.00 19.39
CA VAL A 58 5.26 30.95 20.86
C VAL A 58 6.48 31.76 21.32
N THR A 59 6.35 33.08 21.37
CA THR A 59 7.37 33.99 21.96
C THR A 59 6.78 34.89 23.06
N ASP A 60 5.46 34.98 23.21
CA ASP A 60 4.77 35.96 24.07
C ASP A 60 3.67 35.28 24.93
N PRO A 61 3.40 35.67 26.20
CA PRO A 61 2.42 35.02 27.08
C PRO A 61 0.97 34.99 26.57
N GLN A 62 0.64 35.71 25.49
CA GLN A 62 -0.62 35.57 24.74
C GLN A 62 -0.72 34.24 23.94
N SER A 63 0.37 33.49 23.80
CA SER A 63 0.48 32.28 22.98
C SER A 63 -0.22 31.04 23.56
N LEU A 64 -0.81 31.12 24.75
CA LEU A 64 -1.51 29.98 25.37
C LEU A 64 -2.74 29.53 24.57
N HIS A 65 -3.45 30.46 23.93
CA HIS A 65 -4.57 30.13 23.04
C HIS A 65 -4.09 29.44 21.76
N GLU A 66 -3.03 29.95 21.13
CA GLU A 66 -2.45 29.33 19.93
C GLU A 66 -1.85 27.95 20.24
N PHE A 67 -1.34 27.73 21.45
CA PHE A 67 -0.90 26.41 21.90
C PHE A 67 -2.08 25.44 22.05
N ALA A 68 -3.20 25.88 22.64
CA ALA A 68 -4.41 25.07 22.75
C ALA A 68 -4.98 24.70 21.37
N ASP A 69 -5.05 25.66 20.44
CA ASP A 69 -5.45 25.43 19.05
C ASP A 69 -4.49 24.47 18.34
N SER A 70 -3.19 24.60 18.56
CA SER A 70 -2.18 23.67 18.03
C SER A 70 -2.39 22.24 18.54
N GLN A 71 -2.64 22.06 19.83
CA GLN A 71 -2.88 20.73 20.41
C GLN A 71 -4.18 20.12 19.86
N PHE A 72 -5.22 20.92 19.65
CA PHE A 72 -6.46 20.49 19.03
C PHE A 72 -6.25 20.11 17.55
N ALA A 73 -5.50 20.91 16.79
CA ALA A 73 -5.16 20.63 15.40
C ALA A 73 -4.34 19.35 15.25
N VAL A 74 -3.34 19.14 16.12
CA VAL A 74 -2.55 17.90 16.17
C VAL A 74 -3.45 16.69 16.49
N SER A 75 -4.35 16.83 17.47
CA SER A 75 -5.27 15.75 17.85
C SER A 75 -6.25 15.41 16.72
N SER A 76 -6.82 16.42 16.07
CA SER A 76 -7.70 16.26 14.91
C SER A 76 -6.98 15.63 13.72
N PHE A 77 -5.73 16.04 13.48
CA PHE A 77 -4.87 15.47 12.45
C PHE A 77 -4.56 14.00 12.71
N VAL A 78 -4.15 13.64 13.93
CA VAL A 78 -3.91 12.25 14.33
C VAL A 78 -5.19 11.42 14.23
N GLY A 79 -6.34 11.98 14.63
CA GLY A 79 -7.64 11.31 14.51
C GLY A 79 -7.99 10.98 13.05
N HIS A 80 -7.87 11.97 12.15
CA HIS A 80 -8.05 11.74 10.71
C HIS A 80 -7.06 10.72 10.17
N ARG A 81 -5.79 10.80 10.61
CA ARG A 81 -4.74 9.87 10.20
C ARG A 81 -5.07 8.43 10.55
N VAL A 82 -5.50 8.17 11.79
CA VAL A 82 -5.88 6.83 12.24
C VAL A 82 -7.06 6.29 11.43
N LEU A 83 -8.03 7.12 11.10
CA LEU A 83 -9.17 6.73 10.26
C LEU A 83 -8.73 6.40 8.83
N ASP A 84 -7.88 7.22 8.23
CA ASP A 84 -7.38 7.00 6.86
C ASP A 84 -6.46 5.79 6.79
N ASP A 85 -5.55 5.61 7.77
CA ASP A 85 -4.71 4.42 7.87
C ASP A 85 -5.56 3.16 8.07
N GLY A 86 -6.60 3.22 8.90
CA GLY A 86 -7.53 2.13 9.11
C GLY A 86 -8.28 1.73 7.83
N ARG A 87 -8.80 2.71 7.07
CA ARG A 87 -9.43 2.45 5.77
C ARG A 87 -8.46 1.82 4.79
N ALA A 88 -7.26 2.38 4.68
CA ALA A 88 -6.27 1.93 3.73
C ALA A 88 -5.74 0.52 4.05
N LEU A 89 -5.64 0.17 5.35
CA LEU A 89 -5.33 -1.19 5.81
C LEU A 89 -6.45 -2.19 5.46
N VAL A 90 -7.71 -1.83 5.71
CA VAL A 90 -8.85 -2.68 5.37
C VAL A 90 -8.94 -2.92 3.86
N GLU A 91 -8.73 -1.87 3.07
CA GLU A 91 -8.74 -1.95 1.62
C GLU A 91 -7.58 -2.81 1.10
N TRP A 92 -6.37 -2.62 1.64
CA TRP A 92 -5.22 -3.47 1.32
C TRP A 92 -5.48 -4.95 1.65
N ASN A 93 -6.04 -5.24 2.82
CA ASN A 93 -6.37 -6.61 3.22
C ASN A 93 -7.42 -7.24 2.28
N ASN A 94 -8.50 -6.50 1.96
CA ASN A 94 -9.53 -6.97 1.03
C ASN A 94 -8.97 -7.22 -0.38
N ASN A 95 -8.10 -6.33 -0.85
CA ASN A 95 -7.44 -6.45 -2.14
C ASN A 95 -6.50 -7.67 -2.16
N CYS A 96 -5.69 -7.85 -1.11
CA CYS A 96 -4.81 -9.02 -0.94
C CYS A 96 -5.60 -10.34 -0.99
N GLN A 97 -6.70 -10.44 -0.23
CA GLN A 97 -7.55 -11.64 -0.24
C GLN A 97 -8.18 -11.91 -1.62
N THR A 98 -8.64 -10.85 -2.29
CA THR A 98 -9.25 -10.98 -3.63
C THR A 98 -8.22 -11.44 -4.66
N GLN A 99 -7.03 -10.84 -4.67
CA GLN A 99 -5.95 -11.21 -5.57
C GLN A 99 -5.40 -12.61 -5.26
N ALA A 100 -5.27 -12.99 -3.98
CA ALA A 100 -4.86 -14.34 -3.60
C ALA A 100 -5.87 -15.41 -4.07
N ASN A 101 -7.17 -15.19 -3.84
CA ASN A 101 -8.23 -16.08 -4.33
C ASN A 101 -8.22 -16.20 -5.85
N ARG A 102 -7.97 -15.09 -6.56
CA ARG A 102 -7.83 -15.09 -8.01
C ARG A 102 -6.62 -15.90 -8.46
N LEU A 103 -5.46 -15.69 -7.83
CA LEU A 103 -4.22 -16.41 -8.14
C LEU A 103 -4.37 -17.93 -7.94
N VAL A 104 -5.00 -18.34 -6.84
CA VAL A 104 -5.31 -19.74 -6.56
C VAL A 104 -6.26 -20.30 -7.61
N ARG A 105 -7.32 -19.58 -7.97
CA ARG A 105 -8.27 -20.02 -9.01
C ARG A 105 -7.59 -20.15 -10.38
N GLU A 106 -6.79 -19.17 -10.79
CA GLU A 106 -6.08 -19.19 -12.07
C GLU A 106 -5.04 -20.32 -12.15
N ASN A 107 -4.35 -20.61 -11.05
CA ASN A 107 -3.40 -21.73 -10.98
C ASN A 107 -4.11 -23.09 -10.95
N LEU A 108 -5.22 -23.22 -10.21
CA LEU A 108 -6.03 -24.44 -10.18
C LEU A 108 -6.70 -24.72 -11.54
N LEU A 109 -7.26 -23.71 -12.20
CA LEU A 109 -7.83 -23.86 -13.54
C LEU A 109 -6.75 -24.22 -14.56
N GLY A 110 -5.56 -23.63 -14.47
CA GLY A 110 -4.42 -23.99 -15.31
C GLY A 110 -3.88 -25.40 -15.10
N LEU A 111 -4.12 -26.01 -13.93
CA LEU A 111 -3.76 -27.40 -13.63
C LEU A 111 -4.88 -28.39 -14.01
N LEU A 112 -6.15 -27.99 -13.87
CA LEU A 112 -7.31 -28.84 -14.11
C LEU A 112 -7.74 -28.91 -15.59
N PHE A 113 -7.43 -27.88 -16.39
CA PHE A 113 -7.77 -27.81 -17.82
C PHE A 113 -6.54 -27.92 -18.74
N LYS A 114 -5.47 -28.58 -18.27
CA LYS A 114 -4.31 -28.97 -19.10
C LYS A 114 -4.61 -30.25 -19.88
#